data_AF-A0A957L7T7-F1
#
_entry.id   AF-A0A957L7T7-F1
#
_cell.length_a   1.000
_cell.length_b   1.000
_cell.length_c   1.000
_cell.angle_alpha   90.00
_cell.angle_beta   90.00
_cell.angle_gamma   90.00
#
_symmetry.space_group_name_H-M   'P 1'
#
loop_
_entity.id
_entity.type
_entity.pdbx_description
1 polymer ?
#
loop_
_entity_poly.entity_id
_entity_poly.type
_entity_poly.pdbx_seq_one_letter_code
_entity_poly.pdbx_strand_id
1 'polypeptide(L)'
;AFIVLTLLVAIWSFGEYYQRGAQTDFQRVLATSINFTAIPLVGPLILIFTLLFTDQARLVNRLTLTLCVGWGVLISLLMWTNAFHGLLFREITMAGFVRGPLFMVHTGVSYLFLLTSIVLVARLFWRSTAYRLETGLLLLGVTYPFVGNLLFVLQIVPLSGDWTPFNFVIALVFVATGLYLSGKLNIVPMARRAVLDSLEDLLILVDEQGMVISLNDAARRAFGIPAGTSHPRPIQDLLGAAAPAPLHAGETRTITAE
;
A
#
# COMPACT_ATOMS: atom_id res chain seq x y z
N ALA A 1 -0.24 -2.17 -4.12
CA ALA A 1 0.55 -1.11 -3.46
C ALA A 1 1.88 -1.65 -2.93
N PHE A 2 1.89 -2.60 -1.97
CA PHE A 2 3.13 -3.14 -1.38
C PHE A 2 4.12 -3.71 -2.42
N ILE A 3 3.67 -4.59 -3.32
CA ILE A 3 4.53 -5.15 -4.40
C ILE A 3 5.14 -4.05 -5.28
N VAL A 4 4.34 -3.04 -5.64
CA VAL A 4 4.81 -1.91 -6.46
C VAL A 4 5.85 -1.10 -5.70
N LEU A 5 5.63 -0.84 -4.40
CA LEU A 5 6.59 -0.16 -3.55
C LEU A 5 7.92 -0.93 -3.49
N THR A 6 7.89 -2.25 -3.31
CA THR A 6 9.08 -3.11 -3.33
C THR A 6 9.83 -3.01 -4.65
N LEU A 7 9.12 -3.04 -5.79
CA LEU A 7 9.73 -2.91 -7.11
C LEU A 7 10.42 -1.54 -7.28
N LEU A 8 9.77 -0.45 -6.85
CA LEU A 8 10.37 0.88 -6.92
C LEU A 8 11.60 1.01 -6.02
N VAL A 9 11.55 0.46 -4.80
CA VAL A 9 12.72 0.43 -3.90
C VAL A 9 13.87 -0.37 -4.52
N ALA A 10 13.59 -1.45 -5.26
CA ALA A 10 14.60 -2.19 -6.01
C ALA A 10 15.20 -1.35 -7.15
N ILE A 11 14.38 -0.66 -7.94
CA ILE A 11 14.85 0.24 -9.01
C ILE A 11 15.74 1.35 -8.44
N TRP A 12 15.32 1.98 -7.32
CA TRP A 12 16.11 3.00 -6.65
C TRP A 12 17.42 2.44 -6.10
N SER A 13 17.39 1.29 -5.44
CA SER A 13 18.60 0.64 -4.92
C SER A 13 19.60 0.31 -6.03
N PHE A 14 19.10 -0.13 -7.19
CA PHE A 14 19.93 -0.37 -8.37
C PHE A 14 20.56 0.92 -8.90
N GLY A 15 19.79 1.99 -9.04
CA GLY A 15 20.31 3.27 -9.53
C GLY A 15 21.34 3.88 -8.57
N GLU A 16 21.15 3.79 -7.25
CA GLU A 16 22.16 4.21 -6.26
C GLU A 16 23.44 3.38 -6.33
N TYR A 17 23.32 2.06 -6.48
CA TYR A 17 24.49 1.21 -6.70
C TYR A 17 25.26 1.60 -7.97
N TYR A 18 24.54 1.82 -9.08
CA TYR A 18 25.14 2.26 -10.34
C TYR A 18 25.79 3.66 -10.20
N GLN A 19 25.16 4.58 -9.48
CA GLN A 19 25.68 5.93 -9.23
C GLN A 19 27.00 5.92 -8.46
N ARG A 20 27.16 5.01 -7.50
CA ARG A 20 28.41 4.85 -6.72
C ARG A 20 29.56 4.30 -7.56
N GLY A 21 29.26 3.49 -8.58
CA GLY A 21 30.25 2.98 -9.53
C GLY A 21 30.59 3.92 -10.68
N ALA A 22 29.85 5.03 -10.84
CA ALA A 22 30.02 5.95 -11.95
C ALA A 22 31.42 6.58 -11.98
N GLN A 23 31.99 6.65 -13.17
CA GLN A 23 33.30 7.26 -13.46
C GLN A 23 33.18 8.53 -14.33
N THR A 24 31.98 8.81 -14.86
CA THR A 24 31.73 9.95 -15.74
C THR A 24 30.45 10.67 -15.36
N ASP A 25 30.36 11.95 -15.74
CA ASP A 25 29.15 12.77 -15.54
C ASP A 25 27.92 12.14 -16.21
N PHE A 26 28.10 11.58 -17.40
CA PHE A 26 27.03 10.88 -18.12
C PHE A 26 26.48 9.70 -17.31
N GLN A 27 27.36 8.86 -16.75
CA GLN A 27 26.94 7.73 -15.93
C GLN A 27 26.20 8.20 -14.68
N ARG A 28 26.63 9.28 -14.04
CA ARG A 28 25.92 9.89 -12.92
C ARG A 28 24.54 10.39 -13.31
N VAL A 29 24.41 11.13 -14.42
CA VAL A 29 23.11 11.60 -14.94
C VAL A 29 22.16 10.42 -15.16
N LEU A 30 22.65 9.38 -15.85
CA LEU A 30 21.85 8.18 -16.11
C LEU A 30 21.41 7.49 -14.81
N ALA A 31 22.32 7.33 -13.85
CA ALA A 31 22.02 6.76 -12.55
C ALA A 31 20.96 7.57 -11.78
N THR A 32 21.08 8.90 -11.77
CA THR A 32 20.11 9.79 -11.15
C THR A 32 18.75 9.71 -11.85
N SER A 33 18.69 9.62 -13.19
CA SER A 33 17.43 9.43 -13.92
C SER A 33 16.75 8.09 -13.60
N ILE A 34 17.53 7.01 -13.44
CA ILE A 34 17.02 5.72 -12.97
C ILE A 34 16.44 5.85 -11.55
N ASN A 35 17.17 6.50 -10.64
CA ASN A 35 16.70 6.76 -9.27
C ASN A 35 15.37 7.51 -9.25
N PHE A 36 15.25 8.57 -10.06
CA PHE A 36 14.04 9.39 -10.17
C PHE A 36 12.89 8.72 -10.92
N THR A 37 13.10 7.55 -11.51
CA THR A 37 11.99 6.71 -11.98
C THR A 37 11.20 6.13 -10.80
N ALA A 38 11.88 5.94 -9.66
CA ALA A 38 11.30 5.37 -8.46
C ALA A 38 10.99 6.40 -7.37
N ILE A 39 11.96 7.26 -7.02
CA ILE A 39 11.88 8.21 -5.89
C ILE A 39 10.53 8.96 -5.84
N PRO A 40 10.07 9.60 -6.93
CA PRO A 40 8.88 10.46 -6.86
C PRO A 40 7.58 9.71 -6.60
N LEU A 41 7.56 8.41 -6.83
CA LEU A 41 6.38 7.54 -6.65
C LEU A 41 6.32 6.92 -5.25
N VAL A 42 7.44 6.89 -4.51
CA VAL A 42 7.51 6.29 -3.17
C VAL A 42 6.55 6.97 -2.19
N GLY A 43 6.60 8.30 -2.07
CA GLY A 43 5.72 9.08 -1.18
C GLY A 43 4.23 8.86 -1.47
N PRO A 44 3.75 9.07 -2.71
CA PRO A 44 2.39 8.76 -3.13
C PRO A 44 1.92 7.35 -2.78
N LEU A 45 2.76 6.35 -3.04
CA LEU A 45 2.40 4.95 -2.80
C LEU A 45 2.35 4.60 -1.31
N ILE A 46 3.23 5.19 -0.49
CA ILE A 46 3.15 5.07 0.97
C ILE A 46 1.81 5.65 1.46
N LEU A 47 1.41 6.84 0.99
CA LEU A 47 0.13 7.43 1.39
C LEU A 47 -1.06 6.57 0.96
N ILE A 48 -1.10 6.12 -0.30
CA ILE A 48 -2.16 5.23 -0.79
C ILE A 48 -2.20 3.95 0.03
N PHE A 49 -1.04 3.33 0.28
CA PHE A 49 -0.94 2.14 1.11
C PHE A 49 -1.48 2.37 2.51
N THR A 50 -1.08 3.47 3.17
CA THR A 50 -1.56 3.83 4.50
C THR A 50 -3.07 4.07 4.53
N LEU A 51 -3.63 4.75 3.53
CA LEU A 51 -5.08 4.96 3.43
C LEU A 51 -5.84 3.65 3.32
N LEU A 52 -5.33 2.71 2.51
CA LEU A 52 -5.92 1.37 2.40
C LEU A 52 -5.75 0.55 3.68
N PHE A 53 -4.60 0.65 4.33
CA PHE A 53 -4.34 -0.09 5.57
C PHE A 53 -5.21 0.42 6.73
N THR A 54 -5.43 1.73 6.81
CA THR A 54 -6.24 2.39 7.85
C THR A 54 -7.74 2.43 7.53
N ASP A 55 -8.18 1.56 6.60
CA ASP A 55 -9.57 1.39 6.16
C ASP A 55 -10.25 2.68 5.65
N GLN A 56 -9.45 3.62 5.12
CA GLN A 56 -9.92 4.85 4.48
C GLN A 56 -9.98 4.73 2.95
N ALA A 57 -10.31 3.55 2.43
CA ALA A 57 -10.33 3.25 1.00
C ALA A 57 -11.20 4.22 0.17
N ARG A 58 -12.24 4.82 0.79
CA ARG A 58 -13.09 5.85 0.16
C ARG A 58 -12.32 7.08 -0.34
N LEU A 59 -11.18 7.41 0.28
CA LEU A 59 -10.33 8.52 -0.13
C LEU A 59 -9.44 8.17 -1.33
N VAL A 60 -9.27 6.88 -1.62
CA VAL A 60 -8.49 6.38 -2.77
C VAL A 60 -9.39 6.30 -4.00
N ASN A 61 -9.90 7.45 -4.44
CA ASN A 61 -10.72 7.58 -5.64
C ASN A 61 -9.85 7.92 -6.87
N ARG A 62 -10.48 7.98 -8.06
CA ARG A 62 -9.78 8.29 -9.32
C ARG A 62 -9.03 9.61 -9.26
N LEU A 63 -9.60 10.64 -8.64
CA LEU A 63 -8.94 11.95 -8.53
C LEU A 63 -7.69 11.88 -7.65
N THR A 64 -7.79 11.28 -6.46
CA THR A 64 -6.64 11.10 -5.55
C THR A 64 -5.52 10.31 -6.21
N LEU A 65 -5.86 9.22 -6.91
CA LEU A 65 -4.89 8.41 -7.65
C LEU A 65 -4.23 9.23 -8.76
N THR A 66 -5.01 9.95 -9.58
CA THR A 66 -4.48 10.78 -10.66
C THR A 66 -3.57 11.89 -10.12
N LEU A 67 -3.94 12.57 -9.03
CA LEU A 67 -3.11 13.63 -8.45
C LEU A 67 -1.82 13.07 -7.84
N CYS A 68 -1.91 12.02 -7.01
CA CYS A 68 -0.76 11.47 -6.30
C CYS A 68 0.21 10.75 -7.25
N VAL A 69 -0.30 9.84 -8.07
CA VAL A 69 0.53 9.08 -9.03
C VAL A 69 0.95 9.97 -10.19
N GLY A 70 0.06 10.83 -10.69
CA GLY A 70 0.38 11.77 -11.76
C GLY A 70 1.49 12.75 -11.39
N TRP A 71 1.54 13.21 -10.13
CA TRP A 71 2.67 13.99 -9.63
C TRP A 71 3.99 13.22 -9.72
N GLY A 72 4.04 11.97 -9.24
CA GLY A 72 5.24 11.15 -9.30
C GLY A 72 5.69 10.85 -10.74
N VAL A 73 4.74 10.54 -11.63
CA VAL A 73 5.02 10.32 -13.06
C VAL A 73 5.55 11.60 -13.71
N LEU A 74 4.94 12.75 -13.45
CA LEU A 74 5.39 14.04 -13.97
C LEU A 74 6.84 14.33 -13.57
N ILE A 75 7.18 14.17 -12.29
CA ILE A 75 8.55 14.41 -11.81
C ILE A 75 9.56 13.44 -12.41
N SER A 76 9.18 12.16 -12.57
CA SER A 76 10.01 11.17 -13.27
C SER A 76 10.28 11.59 -14.72
N LEU A 77 9.25 11.96 -15.47
CA LEU A 77 9.38 12.43 -16.86
C LEU A 77 10.27 13.68 -16.95
N LEU A 78 10.06 14.65 -16.06
CA LEU A 78 10.89 15.85 -16.00
C LEU A 78 12.34 15.56 -15.64
N MET A 79 12.64 14.46 -14.93
CA MET A 79 14.02 14.05 -14.70
C MET A 79 14.65 13.50 -15.98
N TRP A 80 13.94 12.65 -16.72
CA TRP A 80 14.43 12.12 -17.99
C TRP A 80 14.64 13.21 -19.05
N THR A 81 13.87 14.29 -19.01
CA THR A 81 14.06 15.47 -19.88
C THR A 81 14.90 16.59 -19.25
N ASN A 82 15.49 16.37 -18.07
CA ASN A 82 16.10 17.43 -17.28
C ASN A 82 17.24 18.17 -17.99
N ALA A 83 17.93 17.53 -18.93
CA ALA A 83 18.99 18.14 -19.74
C ALA A 83 18.53 19.38 -20.54
N PHE A 84 17.23 19.49 -20.87
CA PHE A 84 16.71 20.60 -21.66
C PHE A 84 16.34 21.85 -20.85
N HIS A 85 16.03 21.68 -19.56
CA HIS A 85 15.39 22.73 -18.77
C HIS A 85 15.96 22.92 -17.36
N GLY A 86 16.70 21.94 -16.83
CA GLY A 86 17.38 22.03 -15.53
C GLY A 86 16.44 22.28 -14.33
N LEU A 87 15.21 21.76 -14.39
CA LEU A 87 14.16 22.07 -13.40
C LEU A 87 14.40 21.32 -12.08
N LEU A 88 14.85 20.06 -12.15
CA LEU A 88 15.17 19.24 -10.99
C LEU A 88 16.64 19.39 -10.61
N PHE A 89 17.55 19.34 -11.58
CA PHE A 89 18.96 19.62 -11.36
C PHE A 89 19.48 20.53 -12.46
N ARG A 90 20.16 21.61 -12.08
CA ARG A 90 20.88 22.45 -13.04
C ARG A 90 22.16 21.76 -13.50
N GLU A 91 22.83 21.08 -12.60
CA GLU A 91 24.07 20.36 -12.88
C GLU A 91 24.10 19.03 -12.12
N ILE A 92 24.59 18.00 -12.81
CA ILE A 92 24.89 16.68 -12.25
C ILE A 92 26.27 16.31 -12.77
N THR A 93 27.26 16.39 -11.90
CA THR A 93 28.68 16.13 -12.25
C THR A 93 29.30 15.20 -11.22
N MET A 94 30.50 14.69 -11.48
CA MET A 94 31.27 13.91 -10.50
C MET A 94 31.57 14.71 -9.22
N ALA A 95 31.65 16.04 -9.31
CA ALA A 95 31.88 16.91 -8.17
C ALA A 95 30.63 17.09 -7.27
N GLY A 96 29.42 16.86 -7.79
CA GLY A 96 28.21 17.00 -7.00
C GLY A 96 26.95 17.29 -7.81
N PHE A 97 25.95 17.86 -7.12
CA PHE A 97 24.64 18.17 -7.66
C PHE A 97 24.30 19.64 -7.39
N VAL A 98 23.84 20.35 -8.42
CA VAL A 98 23.22 21.67 -8.27
C VAL A 98 21.71 21.52 -8.46
N ARG A 99 20.95 21.69 -7.39
CA ARG A 99 19.49 21.50 -7.39
C ARG A 99 18.79 22.63 -8.14
N GLY A 100 17.82 22.27 -8.96
CA GLY A 100 16.91 23.20 -9.63
C GLY A 100 15.72 23.59 -8.74
N PRO A 101 14.89 24.56 -9.17
CA PRO A 101 13.78 25.08 -8.37
C PRO A 101 12.71 24.02 -8.07
N LEU A 102 12.44 23.11 -9.02
CA LEU A 102 11.39 22.10 -8.86
C LEU A 102 11.79 21.00 -7.87
N PHE A 103 13.09 20.80 -7.62
CA PHE A 103 13.58 19.84 -6.63
C PHE A 103 13.00 20.13 -5.25
N MET A 104 13.06 21.39 -4.79
CA MET A 104 12.59 21.76 -3.46
C MET A 104 11.08 21.60 -3.32
N VAL A 105 10.33 21.94 -4.38
CA VAL A 105 8.87 21.73 -4.44
C VAL A 105 8.55 20.25 -4.34
N HIS A 106 9.23 19.41 -5.13
CA HIS A 106 9.07 17.96 -5.05
C HIS A 106 9.39 17.41 -3.66
N THR A 107 10.49 17.84 -3.05
CA THR A 107 10.86 17.43 -1.68
C THR A 107 9.77 17.79 -0.68
N GLY A 108 9.23 19.02 -0.73
CA GLY A 108 8.14 19.45 0.15
C GLY A 108 6.87 18.61 -0.01
N VAL A 109 6.47 18.34 -1.26
CA VAL A 109 5.31 17.48 -1.56
C VAL A 109 5.53 16.04 -1.07
N SER A 110 6.72 15.48 -1.31
CA SER A 110 7.08 14.14 -0.84
C SER A 110 7.05 14.02 0.68
N TYR A 111 7.52 15.05 1.40
CA TYR A 111 7.45 15.10 2.86
C TYR A 111 6.01 15.27 3.36
N LEU A 112 5.15 15.99 2.64
CA LEU A 112 3.73 16.08 2.99
C LEU A 112 3.02 14.72 2.90
N PHE A 113 3.27 13.94 1.84
CA PHE A 113 2.74 12.57 1.72
C PHE A 113 3.20 11.69 2.89
N LEU A 114 4.48 11.78 3.23
CA LEU A 114 5.07 11.00 4.32
C LEU A 114 4.50 11.39 5.69
N LEU A 115 4.48 12.68 6.03
CA LEU A 115 3.92 13.18 7.29
C LEU A 115 2.44 12.81 7.44
N THR A 116 1.65 12.94 6.36
CA THR A 116 0.25 12.52 6.35
C THR A 116 0.12 11.03 6.66
N SER A 117 0.99 10.20 6.07
CA SER A 117 1.02 8.75 6.31
C SER A 117 1.38 8.42 7.76
N ILE A 118 2.41 9.06 8.32
CA ILE A 118 2.81 8.89 9.72
C ILE A 118 1.67 9.26 10.66
N VAL A 119 1.01 10.40 10.44
CA VAL A 119 -0.11 10.87 11.28
C VAL A 119 -1.31 9.91 11.20
N LEU A 120 -1.60 9.35 10.03
CA LEU A 120 -2.67 8.36 9.87
C LEU A 120 -2.37 7.07 10.64
N VAL A 121 -1.17 6.50 10.49
CA VAL A 121 -0.79 5.26 11.20
C VAL A 121 -0.67 5.50 12.70
N ALA A 122 -0.09 6.62 13.13
CA ALA A 122 0.02 6.97 14.54
C ALA A 122 -1.36 7.10 15.20
N ARG A 123 -2.33 7.78 14.54
CA ARG A 123 -3.71 7.86 15.06
C ARG A 123 -4.35 6.47 15.22
N LEU A 124 -4.10 5.55 14.29
CA LEU A 124 -4.59 4.17 14.41
C LEU A 124 -3.92 3.44 15.58
N PHE A 125 -2.60 3.59 15.74
CA PHE A 125 -1.82 2.97 16.81
C PHE A 125 -2.30 3.40 18.20
N TRP A 126 -2.61 4.68 18.37
CA TRP A 126 -3.09 5.20 19.65
C TRP A 126 -4.52 4.79 19.98
N ARG A 127 -5.37 4.57 18.97
CA ARG A 127 -6.78 4.21 19.16
C ARG A 127 -7.02 2.70 19.31
N SER A 128 -6.20 1.87 18.66
CA SER A 128 -6.35 0.43 18.71
C SER A 128 -5.59 -0.15 19.89
N THR A 129 -6.26 -0.93 20.74
CA THR A 129 -5.62 -1.74 21.80
C THR A 129 -5.39 -3.18 21.33
N ALA A 130 -6.30 -3.71 20.51
CA ALA A 130 -6.27 -5.09 20.03
C ALA A 130 -5.21 -5.35 18.94
N TYR A 131 -4.84 -4.33 18.15
CA TYR A 131 -3.91 -4.47 17.02
C TYR A 131 -2.67 -3.55 17.14
N ARG A 132 -2.16 -3.38 18.37
CA ARG A 132 -1.04 -2.47 18.64
C ARG A 132 0.26 -2.93 18.01
N LEU A 133 0.53 -4.23 17.98
CA LEU A 133 1.79 -4.75 17.45
C LEU A 133 1.86 -4.55 15.93
N GLU A 134 0.78 -4.88 15.22
CA GLU A 134 0.63 -4.74 13.77
C GLU A 134 0.76 -3.28 13.35
N THR A 135 0.04 -2.40 14.04
CA THR A 135 0.06 -0.98 13.74
C THR A 135 1.39 -0.33 14.14
N GLY A 136 2.01 -0.81 15.22
CA GLY A 136 3.34 -0.38 15.66
C GLY A 136 4.43 -0.74 14.64
N LEU A 137 4.39 -1.95 14.09
CA LEU A 137 5.28 -2.38 13.01
C LEU A 137 5.11 -1.52 11.75
N LEU A 138 3.88 -1.17 11.40
CA LEU A 138 3.65 -0.25 10.27
C LEU A 138 4.15 1.15 10.56
N LEU A 139 3.97 1.64 11.79
CA LEU A 139 4.49 2.95 12.18
C LEU A 139 6.01 2.97 12.05
N LEU A 140 6.70 1.92 12.51
CA LEU A 140 8.14 1.72 12.32
C LEU A 140 8.49 1.66 10.83
N GLY A 141 7.75 0.90 10.02
CA GLY A 141 7.97 0.83 8.57
C GLY A 141 7.89 2.18 7.87
N VAL A 142 6.96 3.06 8.24
CA VAL A 142 6.83 4.38 7.61
C VAL A 142 7.85 5.38 8.18
N THR A 143 8.18 5.29 9.46
CA THR A 143 9.06 6.27 10.14
C THR A 143 10.56 5.93 10.03
N TYR A 144 10.93 4.66 9.96
CA TYR A 144 12.33 4.23 9.95
C TYR A 144 13.13 4.81 8.78
N PRO A 145 12.65 4.76 7.51
CA PRO A 145 13.37 5.36 6.39
C PRO A 145 13.50 6.88 6.52
N PHE A 146 12.52 7.52 7.15
CA PHE A 146 12.52 8.96 7.38
C PHE A 146 13.60 9.39 8.35
N VAL A 147 13.73 8.68 9.48
CA VAL A 147 14.80 8.95 10.46
C VAL A 147 16.17 8.80 9.78
N GLY A 148 16.37 7.72 9.02
CA GLY A 148 17.60 7.52 8.26
C GLY A 148 17.87 8.62 7.24
N ASN A 149 16.85 9.05 6.49
CA ASN A 149 16.96 10.15 5.53
C ASN A 149 17.29 11.48 6.22
N LEU A 150 16.69 11.77 7.37
CA LEU A 150 16.95 13.00 8.13
C LEU A 150 18.38 13.03 8.67
N LEU A 151 18.86 11.93 9.24
CA LEU A 151 20.25 11.80 9.72
C LEU A 151 21.25 12.03 8.58
N PHE A 152 20.94 11.54 7.38
CA PHE A 152 21.75 11.76 6.17
C PHE A 152 21.69 13.22 5.70
N VAL A 153 20.50 13.80 5.53
CA VAL A 153 20.34 15.18 5.05
C VAL A 153 20.95 16.20 6.01
N LEU A 154 20.82 15.99 7.33
CA LEU A 154 21.41 16.86 8.35
C LEU A 154 22.91 16.60 8.58
N GLN A 155 23.51 15.63 7.88
CA GLN A 155 24.92 15.25 8.02
C GLN A 155 25.32 14.91 9.48
N ILE A 156 24.37 14.39 10.26
CA ILE A 156 24.58 14.03 11.68
C ILE A 156 25.51 12.81 11.79
N VAL A 157 25.43 11.90 10.82
CA VAL A 157 26.27 10.70 10.74
C VAL A 157 27.15 10.83 9.48
N PRO A 158 28.48 10.60 9.57
CA PRO A 158 29.38 10.66 8.42
C PRO A 158 29.22 9.41 7.54
N LEU A 159 28.05 9.27 6.90
CA LEU A 159 27.77 8.19 5.97
C LEU A 159 28.22 8.60 4.57
N SER A 160 29.00 7.74 3.92
CA SER A 160 29.32 7.89 2.50
C SER A 160 28.12 7.48 1.64
N GLY A 161 27.49 8.45 0.97
CA GLY A 161 26.38 8.23 0.04
C GLY A 161 24.99 8.15 0.69
N ASP A 162 23.94 8.08 -0.14
CA ASP A 162 22.56 7.97 0.34
C ASP A 162 22.22 6.50 0.68
N TRP A 163 21.87 6.25 1.94
CA TRP A 163 21.46 4.92 2.45
C TRP A 163 19.94 4.75 2.54
N THR A 164 19.18 5.76 2.13
CA THR A 164 17.71 5.77 2.19
C THR A 164 17.08 4.53 1.53
N PRO A 165 17.52 4.04 0.34
CA PRO A 165 16.95 2.82 -0.24
C PRO A 165 17.14 1.59 0.65
N PHE A 166 18.28 1.48 1.33
CA PHE A 166 18.57 0.37 2.25
C PHE A 166 17.66 0.44 3.49
N ASN A 167 17.43 1.65 4.01
CA ASN A 167 16.46 1.84 5.10
C ASN A 167 15.04 1.48 4.66
N PHE A 168 14.68 1.71 3.39
CA PHE A 168 13.41 1.26 2.84
C PHE A 168 13.29 -0.26 2.78
N VAL A 169 14.37 -1.01 2.52
CA VAL A 169 14.35 -2.48 2.59
C VAL A 169 13.99 -2.97 4.00
N ILE A 170 14.62 -2.38 5.03
CA ILE A 170 14.31 -2.70 6.43
C ILE A 170 12.85 -2.34 6.76
N ALA A 171 12.39 -1.18 6.30
CA ALA A 171 11.00 -0.78 6.44
C ALA A 171 10.01 -1.76 5.79
N LEU A 172 10.33 -2.28 4.60
CA LEU A 172 9.49 -3.26 3.92
C LEU A 172 9.34 -4.54 4.74
N VAL A 173 10.35 -4.94 5.51
CA VAL A 173 10.24 -6.06 6.47
C VAL A 173 9.24 -5.73 7.56
N PHE A 174 9.35 -4.58 8.22
CA PHE A 174 8.36 -4.17 9.24
C PHE A 174 6.94 -4.10 8.68
N VAL A 175 6.77 -3.53 7.48
CA VAL A 175 5.46 -3.47 6.82
C VAL A 175 4.93 -4.86 6.47
N ALA A 176 5.77 -5.75 5.93
CA ALA A 176 5.38 -7.13 5.62
C ALA A 176 4.94 -7.89 6.87
N THR A 177 5.70 -7.78 7.96
CA THR A 177 5.36 -8.43 9.23
C THR A 177 4.05 -7.87 9.81
N GLY A 178 3.85 -6.55 9.79
CA GLY A 178 2.60 -5.94 10.24
C GLY A 178 1.39 -6.37 9.42
N LEU A 179 1.54 -6.44 8.09
CA LEU A 179 0.51 -6.96 7.19
C LEU A 179 0.19 -8.44 7.45
N TYR A 180 1.20 -9.26 7.70
CA TYR A 180 1.04 -10.70 7.96
C TYR A 180 0.26 -10.94 9.25
N LEU A 181 0.69 -10.28 10.33
CA LEU A 181 0.03 -10.38 11.64
C LEU A 181 -1.42 -9.85 11.59
N SER A 182 -1.68 -8.80 10.79
CA SER A 182 -3.03 -8.27 10.61
C SER A 182 -3.99 -9.17 9.80
N GLY A 183 -3.49 -10.29 9.25
CA GLY A 183 -4.26 -11.15 8.36
C GLY A 183 -4.57 -10.54 6.99
N LYS A 184 -4.19 -9.28 6.71
CA LYS A 184 -4.40 -8.62 5.42
C LYS A 184 -3.55 -9.20 4.28
N LEU A 185 -2.52 -9.99 4.60
CA LEU A 185 -1.72 -10.78 3.64
C LEU A 185 -2.25 -12.21 3.42
N ASN A 186 -3.26 -12.67 4.18
CA ASN A 186 -3.77 -14.04 4.03
C ASN A 186 -4.58 -14.16 2.74
N ILE A 187 -4.02 -14.88 1.77
CA ILE A 187 -4.66 -15.26 0.50
C ILE A 187 -5.70 -16.39 0.73
N VAL A 188 -5.57 -17.17 1.80
CA VAL A 188 -6.40 -18.35 2.08
C VAL A 188 -7.91 -18.05 2.17
N PRO A 189 -8.39 -17.01 2.87
CA PRO A 189 -9.81 -16.67 2.89
C PRO A 189 -10.33 -16.21 1.52
N MET A 190 -9.49 -15.53 0.72
CA MET A 190 -9.86 -15.09 -0.62
C MET A 190 -9.97 -16.26 -1.60
N ALA A 191 -9.04 -17.21 -1.54
CA ALA A 191 -9.09 -18.43 -2.35
C ALA A 191 -10.31 -19.28 -1.99
N ARG A 192 -10.61 -19.43 -0.69
CA ARG A 192 -11.83 -20.12 -0.24
C ARG A 192 -13.10 -19.42 -0.73
N ARG A 193 -13.16 -18.09 -0.65
CA ARG A 193 -14.29 -17.32 -1.22
C ARG A 193 -14.40 -17.51 -2.73
N ALA A 194 -13.31 -17.36 -3.47
CA ALA A 194 -13.30 -17.54 -4.92
C ALA A 194 -13.77 -18.93 -5.36
N VAL A 195 -13.39 -19.99 -4.64
CA VAL A 195 -13.90 -21.34 -4.89
C VAL A 195 -15.40 -21.41 -4.58
N LEU A 196 -15.86 -20.91 -3.44
CA LEU A 196 -17.29 -20.90 -3.09
C LEU A 196 -18.15 -20.04 -4.03
N ASP A 197 -17.59 -18.93 -4.53
CA ASP A 197 -18.22 -18.01 -5.48
C ASP A 197 -18.26 -18.59 -6.90
N SER A 198 -17.34 -19.52 -7.23
CA SER A 198 -17.37 -20.25 -8.50
C SER A 198 -18.40 -21.38 -8.55
N LEU A 199 -18.94 -21.80 -7.40
CA LEU A 199 -19.98 -22.81 -7.35
C LEU A 199 -21.32 -22.20 -7.79
N GLU A 200 -22.03 -22.89 -8.67
CA GLU A 200 -23.37 -22.49 -9.11
C GLU A 200 -24.44 -22.77 -8.03
N ASP A 201 -24.14 -23.67 -7.09
CA ASP A 201 -25.02 -23.96 -5.95
C ASP A 201 -25.17 -22.75 -5.03
N LEU A 202 -26.38 -22.55 -4.48
CA LEU A 202 -26.63 -21.48 -3.51
C LEU A 202 -26.00 -21.86 -2.17
N LEU A 203 -24.98 -21.10 -1.74
CA LEU A 203 -24.31 -21.29 -0.46
C LEU A 203 -24.58 -20.13 0.49
N ILE A 204 -25.14 -20.46 1.64
CA ILE A 204 -25.43 -19.54 2.74
C ILE A 204 -24.68 -20.03 3.98
N LEU A 205 -23.81 -19.17 4.52
CA LEU A 205 -23.12 -19.42 5.78
C LEU A 205 -23.81 -18.62 6.88
N VAL A 206 -24.19 -19.30 7.97
CA VAL A 206 -24.85 -18.71 9.13
C VAL A 206 -24.05 -18.92 10.41
N ASP A 207 -24.29 -18.08 11.42
CA ASP A 207 -23.82 -18.31 12.79
C ASP A 207 -24.77 -19.24 13.56
N GLU A 208 -24.40 -19.59 14.79
CA GLU A 208 -25.18 -20.46 15.68
C GLU A 208 -26.56 -19.86 16.02
N GLN A 209 -26.71 -18.54 15.86
CA GLN A 209 -27.96 -17.82 16.08
C GLN A 209 -28.82 -17.75 14.79
N GLY A 210 -28.37 -18.34 13.69
CA GLY A 210 -29.06 -18.34 12.40
C GLY A 210 -28.93 -17.03 11.63
N MET A 211 -27.97 -16.17 11.98
CA MET A 211 -27.69 -14.93 11.25
C MET A 211 -26.76 -15.21 10.08
N VAL A 212 -27.05 -14.63 8.92
CA VAL A 212 -26.25 -14.81 7.71
C VAL A 212 -24.90 -14.10 7.87
N ILE A 213 -23.83 -14.89 7.94
CA ILE A 213 -22.44 -14.44 7.96
C ILE A 213 -21.97 -14.14 6.53
N SER A 214 -22.30 -15.01 5.57
CA SER A 214 -21.82 -14.89 4.18
C SER A 214 -22.72 -15.59 3.19
N LEU A 215 -22.70 -15.09 1.95
CA LEU A 215 -23.39 -15.63 0.78
C LEU A 215 -22.40 -15.74 -0.36
N ASN A 216 -22.48 -16.80 -1.16
CA ASN A 216 -21.76 -16.85 -2.43
C ASN A 216 -22.48 -16.05 -3.52
N ASP A 217 -21.82 -15.82 -4.65
CA ASP A 217 -22.38 -15.04 -5.76
C ASP A 217 -23.64 -15.65 -6.39
N ALA A 218 -23.78 -16.97 -6.39
CA ALA A 218 -25.01 -17.65 -6.81
C ALA A 218 -26.19 -17.27 -5.89
N ALA A 219 -26.01 -17.39 -4.57
CA ALA A 219 -27.04 -17.02 -3.60
C ALA A 219 -27.38 -15.53 -3.65
N ARG A 220 -26.39 -14.65 -3.80
CA ARG A 220 -26.64 -13.19 -3.93
C ARG A 220 -27.50 -12.86 -5.14
N ARG A 221 -27.22 -13.49 -6.29
CA ARG A 221 -28.00 -13.30 -7.52
C ARG A 221 -29.43 -13.80 -7.35
N ALA A 222 -29.60 -14.98 -6.76
CA ALA A 222 -30.92 -15.56 -6.52
C ALA A 222 -31.79 -14.71 -5.58
N PHE A 223 -31.20 -14.19 -4.49
CA PHE A 223 -31.92 -13.36 -3.51
C PHE A 223 -31.91 -11.85 -3.82
N GLY A 224 -31.35 -11.42 -4.96
CA GLY A 224 -31.29 -10.02 -5.36
C GLY A 224 -30.49 -9.11 -4.43
N ILE A 225 -29.44 -9.63 -3.78
CA ILE A 225 -28.65 -8.91 -2.78
C ILE A 225 -27.43 -8.25 -3.44
N PRO A 226 -27.29 -6.91 -3.38
CA PRO A 226 -26.14 -6.22 -3.94
C PRO A 226 -24.80 -6.65 -3.31
N ALA A 227 -23.74 -6.68 -4.10
CA ALA A 227 -22.40 -6.92 -3.59
C ALA A 227 -21.99 -5.83 -2.58
N GLY A 228 -21.49 -6.22 -1.41
CA GLY A 228 -21.00 -5.29 -0.38
C GLY A 228 -22.01 -4.87 0.69
N THR A 229 -23.29 -5.26 0.62
CA THR A 229 -24.22 -5.07 1.75
C THR A 229 -24.01 -6.17 2.80
N SER A 230 -23.44 -5.79 3.96
CA SER A 230 -23.12 -6.69 5.08
C SER A 230 -24.03 -6.45 6.28
N HIS A 231 -25.34 -6.29 6.06
CA HIS A 231 -26.26 -6.25 7.20
C HIS A 231 -26.51 -7.67 7.70
N PRO A 232 -26.22 -7.96 9.00
CA PRO A 232 -26.61 -9.21 9.62
C PRO A 232 -28.13 -9.33 9.48
N ARG A 233 -28.59 -10.41 8.85
CA ARG A 233 -30.01 -10.72 8.70
C ARG A 233 -30.25 -12.17 9.12
N PRO A 234 -31.38 -12.48 9.76
CA PRO A 234 -31.79 -13.85 9.99
C PRO A 234 -31.90 -14.63 8.67
N ILE A 235 -31.52 -15.90 8.65
CA ILE A 235 -31.72 -16.79 7.48
C ILE A 235 -33.20 -16.94 7.12
N GLN A 236 -34.08 -16.74 8.10
CA GLN A 236 -35.54 -16.74 7.96
C GLN A 236 -36.02 -15.64 6.99
N ASP A 237 -35.31 -14.51 6.91
CA ASP A 237 -35.66 -13.44 5.97
C ASP A 237 -35.36 -13.83 4.52
N LEU A 238 -34.48 -14.80 4.29
CA LEU A 238 -34.11 -15.28 2.95
C LEU A 238 -34.93 -16.50 2.53
N LEU A 239 -35.10 -17.47 3.44
CA LEU A 239 -35.71 -18.76 3.14
C LEU A 239 -37.15 -18.91 3.66
N GLY A 240 -37.65 -17.96 4.46
CA GLY A 240 -38.98 -18.05 5.05
C GLY A 240 -39.21 -19.35 5.80
N ALA A 241 -40.29 -20.05 5.47
CA ALA A 241 -40.64 -21.35 6.06
C ALA A 241 -39.68 -22.49 5.70
N ALA A 242 -38.85 -22.32 4.66
CA ALA A 242 -37.82 -23.30 4.28
C ALA A 242 -36.52 -23.14 5.08
N ALA A 243 -36.45 -22.17 6.00
CA ALA A 243 -35.28 -21.97 6.84
C ALA A 243 -35.03 -23.19 7.75
N PRO A 244 -33.79 -23.72 7.79
CA PRO A 244 -33.47 -24.86 8.65
C PRO A 244 -33.47 -24.44 10.13
N ALA A 245 -33.64 -25.42 11.02
CA ALA A 245 -33.35 -25.24 12.44
C ALA A 245 -31.88 -24.81 12.65
N PRO A 246 -31.55 -24.15 13.78
CA PRO A 246 -30.19 -23.71 14.08
C PRO A 246 -29.18 -24.84 13.90
N LEU A 247 -28.08 -24.55 13.21
CA LEU A 247 -27.01 -25.51 12.94
C LEU A 247 -25.93 -25.40 14.01
N HIS A 248 -25.35 -26.53 14.40
CA HIS A 248 -24.15 -26.52 15.22
C HIS A 248 -22.91 -26.17 14.38
N ALA A 249 -21.87 -25.67 15.04
CA ALA A 249 -20.62 -25.32 14.38
C ALA A 249 -20.04 -26.50 13.58
N GLY A 250 -19.91 -26.32 12.26
CA GLY A 250 -19.37 -27.33 11.34
C GLY A 250 -20.42 -28.22 10.67
N GLU A 251 -21.71 -28.10 11.01
CA GLU A 251 -22.78 -28.81 10.32
C GLU A 251 -23.07 -28.19 8.95
N THR A 252 -23.32 -29.06 7.95
CA THR A 252 -23.74 -28.66 6.61
C THR A 252 -25.10 -29.28 6.32
N ARG A 253 -26.04 -28.47 5.83
CA ARG A 253 -27.39 -28.92 5.49
C ARG A 253 -27.75 -28.48 4.09
N THR A 254 -28.06 -29.44 3.23
CA THR A 254 -28.52 -29.19 1.86
C THR A 254 -30.03 -29.04 1.87
N ILE A 255 -30.52 -27.96 1.25
CA ILE A 255 -31.95 -27.70 1.06
C ILE A 255 -32.18 -27.73 -0.44
N THR A 256 -33.04 -28.63 -0.90
CA THR A 256 -33.50 -28.67 -2.29
C THR A 256 -34.69 -27.73 -2.43
N ALA A 257 -34.58 -26.74 -3.30
CA ALA A 257 -35.73 -25.97 -3.75
C ALA A 257 -36.53 -26.86 -4.73
N GLU A 258 -37.80 -27.09 -4.44
CA GLU A 258 -38.77 -27.64 -5.41
C GLU A 258 -39.20 -26.57 -6.41
#